data_AF-A0A9E2C269-F1
#
_entry.id   AF-A0A9E2C269-F1
#
_cell.length_a   1.000
_cell.length_b   1.000
_cell.length_c   1.000
_cell.angle_alpha   90.00
_cell.angle_beta   90.00
_cell.angle_gamma   90.00
#
_symmetry.space_group_name_H-M   'P 1'
#
loop_
_entity.id
_entity.type
_entity.pdbx_description
1 polymer ?
#
loop_
_entity_poly.entity_id
_entity_poly.type
_entity_poly.pdbx_seq_one_letter_code
_entity_poly.pdbx_strand_id
1 'polypeptide(L)'
;MSYRRSFENYIVIILRILLLWIIIGLMIWVGIELGIDTKIIGAVVAIFGFFTNAFTGMMTLIALIPFIGPLIIKIVSLPVFWIINGIGYILSVGAVRAGYTKEIINYRVLTIVFLLGMVLGFIVGRIV
;
A
#
# COMPACT_ATOMS: atom_id res chain seq x y z
N MET A 1 5.28 2.06 32.74
CA MET A 1 5.84 1.77 31.40
C MET A 1 4.83 1.81 30.24
N SER A 2 3.51 1.96 30.46
CA SER A 2 2.49 2.00 29.38
C SER A 2 2.48 3.30 28.55
N TYR A 3 2.90 4.44 29.13
CA TYR A 3 2.76 5.76 28.50
C TYR A 3 3.73 6.01 27.33
N ARG A 4 4.92 5.41 27.35
CA ARG A 4 5.98 5.63 26.34
C ARG A 4 5.64 5.02 24.97
N ARG A 5 4.99 3.84 24.94
CA ARG A 5 4.48 3.22 23.70
C ARG A 5 3.40 4.06 23.01
N SER A 6 2.62 4.81 23.78
CA SER A 6 1.59 5.70 23.23
C SER A 6 2.24 6.85 22.44
N PHE A 7 3.26 7.50 23.01
CA PHE A 7 3.95 8.63 22.38
C PHE A 7 4.71 8.24 21.10
N GLU A 8 5.40 7.09 21.10
CA GLU A 8 6.10 6.57 19.92
C GLU A 8 5.14 6.31 18.76
N ASN A 9 3.92 5.83 19.04
CA ASN A 9 2.89 5.61 18.02
C ASN A 9 2.41 6.92 17.39
N TYR A 10 2.23 7.99 18.17
CA TYR A 10 1.86 9.30 17.63
C TYR A 10 2.92 9.85 16.67
N ILE A 11 4.21 9.71 17.03
CA ILE A 11 5.31 10.13 16.17
C ILE A 11 5.30 9.35 14.85
N VAL A 12 5.11 8.03 14.89
CA VAL A 12 5.06 7.21 13.68
C VAL A 12 3.88 7.61 12.78
N ILE A 13 2.72 7.93 13.36
CA ILE A 13 1.55 8.39 12.61
C ILE A 13 1.85 9.73 11.92
N ILE A 14 2.41 10.70 12.65
CA ILE A 14 2.77 12.02 12.12
C ILE A 14 3.80 11.89 10.99
N LEU A 15 4.82 11.05 11.17
CA LEU A 15 5.84 10.80 10.15
C LEU A 15 5.25 10.18 8.87
N ARG A 16 4.30 9.24 9.00
CA ARG A 16 3.59 8.68 7.84
C ARG A 16 2.79 9.73 7.08
N ILE A 17 2.10 10.61 7.81
CA ILE A 17 1.32 11.71 7.21
C ILE A 17 2.27 12.65 6.46
N LEU A 18 3.35 13.08 7.10
CA LEU A 18 4.36 13.93 6.45
C LEU A 18 4.96 13.29 5.20
N LEU A 19 5.27 12.00 5.25
CA LEU A 19 5.80 11.26 4.10
C LEU A 19 4.82 11.23 2.93
N LEU A 20 3.52 11.08 3.19
CA LEU A 20 2.48 11.16 2.15
C LEU A 20 2.41 12.55 1.51
N TRP A 21 2.48 13.62 2.31
CA TRP A 21 2.52 15.00 1.79
C TRP A 21 3.75 15.26 0.92
N ILE A 22 4.92 14.73 1.31
CA ILE A 22 6.15 14.81 0.52
C ILE A 22 5.97 14.10 -0.83
N ILE A 23 5.39 12.90 -0.85
CA ILE A 23 5.14 12.15 -2.08
C ILE A 23 4.19 12.90 -3.02
N ILE A 24 3.09 13.44 -2.49
CA ILE A 24 2.13 14.24 -3.27
C ILE A 24 2.82 15.47 -3.86
N GLY A 25 3.59 16.20 -3.04
CA GLY A 25 4.37 17.35 -3.49
C GLY A 25 5.37 16.98 -4.59
N LEU A 26 6.05 15.85 -4.46
CA LEU A 26 6.98 15.33 -5.47
C LEU A 26 6.26 15.00 -6.78
N MET A 27 5.10 14.33 -6.72
CA MET A 27 4.31 14.03 -7.93
C MET A 27 3.83 15.29 -8.63
N ILE A 28 3.39 16.30 -7.88
CA ILE A 28 2.99 17.60 -8.43
C ILE A 28 4.18 18.27 -9.11
N TRP A 29 5.34 18.29 -8.44
CA TRP A 29 6.56 18.87 -9.01
C TRP A 29 6.99 18.17 -10.30
N VAL A 30 7.02 16.83 -10.31
CA VAL A 30 7.31 16.04 -11.51
C VAL A 30 6.29 16.32 -12.62
N GLY A 31 5.00 16.45 -12.30
CA GLY A 31 3.97 16.78 -13.27
C GLY A 31 4.18 18.14 -13.93
N ILE A 32 4.60 19.14 -13.14
CA ILE A 32 4.94 20.48 -13.66
C ILE A 32 6.18 20.41 -14.56
N GLU A 33 7.23 19.69 -14.14
CA GLU A 33 8.47 19.56 -14.92
C GLU A 33 8.24 18.82 -16.26
N LEU A 34 7.29 17.88 -16.29
CA LEU A 34 6.84 17.19 -17.50
C LEU A 34 5.92 18.05 -18.40
N GLY A 35 5.64 19.30 -18.02
CA GLY A 35 4.82 20.23 -18.80
C GLY A 35 3.31 19.93 -18.75
N ILE A 36 2.83 19.18 -17.76
CA ILE A 36 1.40 18.91 -17.59
C ILE A 36 0.70 20.20 -17.12
N ASP A 37 -0.42 20.55 -17.76
CA ASP A 37 -1.20 21.74 -17.39
C ASP A 37 -1.59 21.68 -15.89
N THR A 38 -1.29 22.74 -15.16
CA THR A 38 -1.56 22.87 -13.72
C THR A 38 -3.04 22.69 -13.38
N LYS A 39 -3.97 23.00 -14.30
CA LYS A 39 -5.40 22.74 -14.14
C LYS A 39 -5.70 21.24 -14.13
N ILE A 40 -5.01 20.46 -14.97
CA ILE A 40 -5.13 18.99 -15.01
C ILE A 40 -4.55 18.41 -13.72
N ILE A 41 -3.36 18.86 -13.30
CA ILE A 41 -2.74 18.43 -12.04
C ILE A 41 -3.69 18.72 -10.87
N GLY A 42 -4.21 19.94 -10.79
CA GLY A 42 -5.16 20.35 -9.74
C GLY A 42 -6.44 19.54 -9.75
N ALA A 43 -7.01 19.26 -10.92
CA ALA A 43 -8.19 18.43 -11.07
C ALA A 43 -7.92 16.98 -10.61
N VAL A 44 -6.80 16.39 -11.01
CA VAL A 44 -6.41 15.03 -10.62
C VAL A 44 -6.20 14.95 -9.11
N VAL A 45 -5.47 15.90 -8.51
CA VAL A 45 -5.24 15.94 -7.06
C VAL A 45 -6.55 16.12 -6.29
N ALA A 46 -7.45 17.00 -6.76
CA ALA A 46 -8.75 17.22 -6.14
C ALA A 46 -9.65 15.98 -6.23
N ILE A 47 -9.70 15.32 -7.39
CA ILE A 47 -10.44 14.07 -7.59
C ILE A 47 -9.88 12.99 -6.68
N PHE A 48 -8.56 12.81 -6.63
CA PHE A 48 -7.92 11.83 -5.75
C PHE A 48 -8.20 12.10 -4.27
N GLY A 49 -8.10 13.36 -3.84
CA GLY A 49 -8.39 13.76 -2.47
C GLY A 49 -9.85 13.52 -2.10
N PHE A 50 -10.78 13.88 -2.99
CA PHE A 50 -12.21 13.65 -2.79
C PHE A 50 -12.53 12.15 -2.73
N PHE A 51 -12.03 11.36 -3.69
CA PHE A 51 -12.24 9.91 -3.71
C PHE A 51 -11.66 9.24 -2.48
N THR A 52 -10.43 9.59 -2.07
CA THR A 52 -9.78 8.97 -0.90
C THR A 52 -10.57 9.23 0.38
N ASN A 53 -11.02 10.47 0.59
CA ASN A 53 -11.83 10.82 1.77
C ASN A 53 -13.21 10.15 1.74
N ALA A 54 -13.90 10.20 0.59
CA ALA A 54 -15.21 9.56 0.43
C ALA A 54 -15.13 8.04 0.63
N PHE A 55 -14.10 7.41 0.10
CA PHE A 55 -13.86 5.97 0.22
C PHE A 55 -13.51 5.58 1.65
N THR A 56 -12.69 6.38 2.35
CA THR A 56 -12.38 6.16 3.78
C THR A 56 -13.64 6.26 4.63
N GLY A 57 -14.49 7.25 4.37
CA GLY A 57 -15.80 7.40 5.02
C GLY A 57 -16.70 6.18 4.78
N MET A 58 -16.86 5.75 3.53
CA MET A 58 -17.64 4.55 3.19
C MET A 58 -17.09 3.29 3.86
N MET A 59 -15.78 3.07 3.83
CA MET A 59 -15.14 1.90 4.45
C MET A 59 -15.33 1.89 5.96
N THR A 60 -15.28 3.06 6.61
CA THR A 60 -15.55 3.19 8.05
C THR A 60 -17.01 2.86 8.37
N LEU A 61 -17.96 3.32 7.55
CA LEU A 61 -19.38 2.99 7.69
C LEU A 61 -19.66 1.50 7.46
N ILE A 62 -19.01 0.91 6.45
CA ILE A 62 -19.10 -0.52 6.16
C ILE A 62 -18.53 -1.34 7.32
N ALA A 63 -17.39 -0.94 7.90
CA ALA A 63 -16.74 -1.63 9.00
C ALA A 63 -17.55 -1.64 10.31
N LEU A 64 -18.48 -0.71 10.49
CA LEU A 64 -19.41 -0.68 11.63
C LEU A 64 -20.45 -1.82 11.58
N ILE A 65 -20.68 -2.42 10.41
CA ILE A 65 -21.59 -3.56 10.26
C ILE A 65 -20.82 -4.85 10.58
N PRO A 66 -21.11 -5.51 11.72
CA PRO A 66 -20.41 -6.75 12.07
C PRO A 66 -20.65 -7.84 11.02
N PHE A 67 -19.63 -8.67 10.79
CA PHE A 67 -19.56 -9.72 9.75
C PHE A 67 -19.59 -9.24 8.29
N ILE A 68 -20.57 -8.43 7.89
CA ILE A 68 -20.76 -7.98 6.49
C ILE A 68 -19.68 -6.97 6.10
N GLY A 69 -19.31 -6.06 7.01
CA GLY A 69 -18.29 -5.06 6.77
C GLY A 69 -16.96 -5.64 6.27
N PRO A 70 -16.33 -6.56 7.03
CA PRO A 70 -15.12 -7.25 6.60
C PRO A 70 -15.27 -8.01 5.28
N LEU A 71 -16.47 -8.53 4.97
CA LEU A 71 -16.73 -9.27 3.75
C LEU A 71 -16.74 -8.35 2.52
N ILE A 72 -17.39 -7.20 2.63
CA ILE A 72 -17.41 -6.17 1.57
C ILE A 72 -15.99 -5.63 1.33
N ILE A 73 -15.23 -5.35 2.40
CA ILE A 73 -13.83 -4.91 2.29
C ILE A 73 -13.00 -5.92 1.49
N LYS A 74 -13.17 -7.22 1.73
CA LYS A 74 -12.50 -8.27 0.95
C LYS A 74 -12.88 -8.22 -0.53
N ILE A 75 -14.17 -8.11 -0.83
CA ILE A 75 -14.67 -8.07 -2.21
C ILE A 75 -14.10 -6.87 -2.96
N VAL A 76 -14.06 -5.70 -2.32
CA VAL A 76 -13.57 -4.46 -2.94
C VAL A 76 -12.05 -4.43 -3.06
N SER A 77 -11.32 -5.00 -2.09
CA SER A 77 -9.86 -5.06 -2.14
C SER A 77 -9.32 -6.11 -3.10
N LEU A 78 -10.05 -7.22 -3.33
CA LEU A 78 -9.66 -8.31 -4.23
C LEU A 78 -9.24 -7.82 -5.64
N PRO A 79 -10.05 -7.02 -6.37
CA PRO A 79 -9.65 -6.48 -7.66
C PRO A 79 -8.31 -5.70 -7.63
N VAL A 80 -8.07 -4.93 -6.57
CA VAL A 80 -6.83 -4.17 -6.41
C VAL A 80 -5.64 -5.12 -6.24
N PHE A 81 -5.79 -6.18 -5.43
CA PHE A 81 -4.76 -7.22 -5.31
C PHE A 81 -4.47 -7.90 -6.64
N TRP A 82 -5.49 -8.18 -7.44
CA TRP A 82 -5.32 -8.81 -8.75
C TRP A 82 -4.57 -7.91 -9.73
N ILE A 83 -4.87 -6.60 -9.76
CA ILE A 83 -4.18 -5.63 -10.62
C ILE A 83 -2.69 -5.56 -10.23
N ILE A 84 -2.39 -5.40 -8.93
CA ILE A 84 -1.01 -5.30 -8.46
C ILE A 84 -0.23 -6.58 -8.75
N ASN A 85 -0.82 -7.75 -8.52
CA ASN A 85 -0.19 -9.03 -8.87
C ASN A 85 0.01 -9.17 -10.38
N GLY A 86 -0.99 -8.78 -11.17
CA GLY A 86 -0.92 -8.78 -12.63
C GLY A 86 0.26 -7.93 -13.14
N ILE A 87 0.42 -6.71 -12.61
CA ILE A 87 1.57 -5.85 -12.91
C ILE A 87 2.87 -6.55 -12.52
N GLY A 88 2.95 -7.11 -11.31
CA GLY A 88 4.12 -7.86 -10.85
C GLY A 88 4.49 -9.03 -11.77
N TYR A 89 3.51 -9.75 -12.31
CA TYR A 89 3.74 -10.81 -13.30
C TYR A 89 4.21 -10.27 -14.64
N ILE A 90 3.59 -9.21 -15.17
CA ILE A 90 3.99 -8.59 -16.43
C ILE A 90 5.44 -8.10 -16.34
N LEU A 91 5.77 -7.39 -15.27
CA LEU A 91 7.13 -6.91 -15.01
C LEU A 91 8.11 -8.08 -14.85
N SER A 92 7.71 -9.15 -14.16
CA SER A 92 8.53 -10.35 -14.03
C SER A 92 8.82 -10.98 -15.39
N VAL A 93 7.81 -11.13 -16.26
CA VAL A 93 8.00 -11.69 -17.60
C VAL A 93 8.91 -10.79 -18.44
N GLY A 94 8.73 -9.47 -18.37
CA GLY A 94 9.60 -8.52 -19.05
C GLY A 94 11.06 -8.62 -18.59
N ALA A 95 11.28 -8.70 -17.28
CA ALA A 95 12.63 -8.78 -16.71
C ALA A 95 13.30 -10.16 -16.93
N VAL A 96 12.55 -11.27 -16.95
CA VAL A 96 13.07 -12.59 -17.38
C VAL A 96 13.57 -12.51 -18.82
N ARG A 97 12.78 -11.92 -19.73
CA ARG A 97 13.18 -11.76 -21.13
C ARG A 97 14.42 -10.86 -21.29
N ALA A 98 14.62 -9.92 -20.38
CA ALA A 98 15.80 -9.05 -20.34
C ALA A 98 17.04 -9.69 -19.65
N GLY A 99 16.96 -10.96 -19.22
CA GLY A 99 18.09 -11.69 -18.64
C GLY A 99 18.17 -11.67 -17.11
N TYR A 100 17.25 -10.99 -16.42
CA TYR A 100 17.22 -10.84 -14.95
C TYR A 100 16.55 -12.02 -14.22
N THR A 101 16.65 -13.23 -14.77
CA THR A 101 15.96 -14.41 -14.25
C THR A 101 16.44 -14.79 -12.85
N LYS A 102 17.76 -14.69 -12.60
CA LYS A 102 18.34 -15.05 -11.29
C LYS A 102 17.89 -14.09 -10.21
N GLU A 103 17.79 -12.80 -10.53
CA GLU A 103 17.33 -11.74 -9.65
C GLU A 103 15.87 -11.98 -9.27
N ILE A 104 15.00 -12.25 -10.24
CA ILE A 104 13.58 -12.53 -9.99
C ILE A 104 13.40 -13.78 -9.12
N ILE A 105 14.16 -14.84 -9.39
CA ILE A 105 14.12 -16.07 -8.58
C ILE A 105 14.58 -15.75 -7.16
N ASN A 106 15.69 -15.04 -6.98
CA ASN A 106 16.18 -14.65 -5.66
C ASN A 106 15.16 -13.81 -4.90
N TYR A 107 14.51 -12.83 -5.54
CA TYR A 107 13.45 -12.04 -4.92
C TYR A 107 12.26 -12.90 -4.48
N ARG A 108 11.83 -13.87 -5.31
CA ARG A 108 10.72 -14.78 -4.98
C ARG A 108 11.08 -15.72 -3.84
N VAL A 109 12.28 -16.31 -3.88
CA VAL A 109 12.78 -17.17 -2.80
C VAL A 109 12.89 -16.41 -1.50
N LEU A 110 13.47 -15.21 -1.51
CA LEU A 110 13.57 -14.35 -0.33
C LEU A 110 12.18 -14.05 0.27
N THR A 111 11.22 -13.71 -0.58
CA THR A 111 9.84 -13.43 -0.14
C THR A 111 9.21 -14.67 0.50
N ILE A 112 9.36 -15.85 -0.10
CA ILE A 112 8.82 -17.10 0.45
C ILE A 112 9.47 -17.44 1.80
N VAL A 113 10.80 -17.36 1.88
CA VAL A 113 11.55 -17.62 3.12
C VAL A 113 11.13 -16.65 4.22
N PHE A 114 10.98 -15.36 3.89
CA PHE A 114 10.53 -14.35 4.84
C PHE A 114 9.11 -14.63 5.34
N LEU A 115 8.16 -14.94 4.44
CA LEU A 115 6.79 -15.28 4.80
C LEU A 115 6.74 -16.52 5.70
N LEU A 116 7.49 -17.58 5.36
CA LEU A 116 7.60 -18.78 6.19
C LEU A 116 8.20 -18.47 7.56
N GLY A 117 9.27 -17.68 7.61
CA GLY A 117 9.90 -17.25 8.86
C GLY A 117 8.94 -16.46 9.75
N MET A 118 8.16 -15.55 9.18
CA MET A 118 7.13 -14.82 9.93
C MET A 118 6.02 -15.73 10.45
N VAL A 119 5.53 -16.67 9.65
CA VAL A 119 4.50 -17.63 10.07
C VAL A 119 5.03 -18.51 11.22
N LEU A 120 6.24 -19.05 11.08
CA LEU A 120 6.88 -19.85 12.12
C LEU A 120 7.12 -19.03 13.40
N GLY A 121 7.64 -17.82 13.27
CA GLY A 121 7.86 -16.91 14.39
C GLY A 121 6.56 -16.55 15.12
N PHE A 122 5.46 -16.31 14.38
CA PHE A 122 4.14 -16.07 14.98
C PHE A 122 3.61 -17.28 15.74
N ILE A 123 3.77 -18.49 15.18
CA ILE A 123 3.34 -19.73 15.84
C ILE A 123 4.14 -19.93 17.14
N VAL A 124 5.47 -19.85 17.07
CA VAL A 124 6.35 -20.03 18.23
C VAL A 124 6.09 -18.97 19.30
N GLY A 125 5.98 -17.70 18.91
CA GLY A 125 5.71 -16.59 19.83
C GLY A 125 4.31 -16.59 20.45
N ARG A 126 3.40 -17.45 19.98
CA ARG A 126 2.08 -17.67 20.61
C ARG A 126 2.07 -18.85 21.58
N ILE A 127 3.03 -19.77 21.44
CA ILE A 127 3.16 -20.97 22.28
C ILE A 127 3.98 -20.67 23.54
N VAL A 128 4.98 -19.78 23.43
CA VAL A 128 5.78 -19.26 24.56
C VAL A 128 5.05 -18.09 25.23
#